data_AF-A0A4R5NHF3-F1
#
_entry.id   AF-A0A4R5NHF3-F1
#
_cell.length_a   1.000
_cell.length_b   1.000
_cell.length_c   1.000
_cell.angle_alpha   90.00
_cell.angle_beta   90.00
_cell.angle_gamma   90.00
#
_symmetry.space_group_name_H-M   'P 1'
#
loop_
_entity.id
_entity.type
_entity.pdbx_description
1 polymer ?
#
loop_
_entity_poly.entity_id
_entity_poly.type
_entity_poly.pdbx_seq_one_letter_code
_entity_poly.pdbx_strand_id
1 'polypeptide(L)'
;MNPTPRYQQGVSGVNTFRAENFLTYKNGKFTLTKHPHIIFGTGNSRNIPDVAGNADLQTGYATYVTGKNPVLKGKKVLRIPSTKWLIGGGTSYTSPQMAGANAVMNSGRQTPIGFWNPQIYKFAQESDSPFNVLDDADNNNNLYYTGQPGKIYNQASGLGTINFTQLYNKFADETN
;
A
#
# COMPACT_ATOMS: atom_id res chain seq x y z
N MET A 1 19.42 6.09 -5.10
CA MET A 1 18.07 6.17 -4.48
C MET A 1 18.07 7.33 -3.49
N ASN A 2 16.91 7.94 -3.22
CA ASN A 2 16.83 9.01 -2.23
C ASN A 2 17.11 8.46 -0.82
N PRO A 3 17.87 9.18 0.03
CA PRO A 3 18.14 8.76 1.40
C PRO A 3 16.86 8.67 2.23
N THR A 4 16.91 7.95 3.35
CA THR A 4 15.79 7.86 4.29
C THR A 4 15.42 9.25 4.80
N PRO A 5 14.21 9.75 4.51
CA PRO A 5 13.76 11.05 4.97
C PRO A 5 13.66 11.07 6.50
N ARG A 6 13.89 12.25 7.12
CA ARG A 6 13.91 12.41 8.57
C ARG A 6 12.68 11.84 9.27
N TYR A 7 11.49 11.99 8.69
CA TYR A 7 10.24 11.48 9.28
C TYR A 7 10.15 9.95 9.32
N GLN A 8 10.93 9.22 8.51
CA GLN A 8 11.01 7.76 8.58
C GLN A 8 12.08 7.29 9.58
N GLN A 9 13.07 8.13 9.91
CA GLN A 9 14.18 7.74 10.77
C GLN A 9 13.67 7.48 12.20
N GLY A 10 14.14 6.38 12.80
CA GLY A 10 13.74 5.97 14.15
C GLY A 10 12.43 5.18 14.22
N VAL A 11 11.63 5.14 13.16
CA VAL A 11 10.40 4.34 13.14
C VAL A 11 10.74 2.85 13.06
N SER A 12 10.23 2.07 14.02
CA SER A 12 10.51 0.64 14.14
C SER A 12 10.17 -0.12 12.85
N GLY A 13 11.16 -0.77 12.25
CA GLY A 13 11.05 -1.53 10.99
C GLY A 13 11.43 -0.74 9.73
N VAL A 14 11.58 0.58 9.81
CA VAL A 14 12.21 1.35 8.74
C VAL A 14 13.67 0.93 8.62
N ASN A 15 14.21 0.95 7.39
CA ASN A 15 15.59 0.58 7.07
C ASN A 15 16.00 -0.87 7.42
N THR A 16 15.07 -1.71 7.86
CA THR A 16 15.22 -3.16 8.01
C THR A 16 14.14 -3.88 7.20
N PHE A 17 14.36 -5.13 6.80
CA PHE A 17 13.29 -5.96 6.23
C PHE A 17 13.41 -7.42 6.65
N ARG A 18 12.27 -8.10 6.63
CA ARG A 18 12.16 -9.56 6.50
C ARG A 18 11.54 -9.85 5.14
N ALA A 19 12.04 -10.86 4.45
CA ALA A 19 11.59 -11.27 3.14
C ALA A 19 11.63 -12.80 3.00
N GLU A 20 10.90 -13.30 2.00
CA GLU A 20 10.95 -14.69 1.56
C GLU A 20 10.96 -14.72 0.03
N ASN A 21 11.92 -15.45 -0.55
CA ASN A 21 12.16 -15.43 -1.99
C ASN A 21 11.27 -16.42 -2.76
N PHE A 22 9.96 -16.19 -2.77
CA PHE A 22 9.00 -17.05 -3.48
C PHE A 22 9.24 -17.14 -5.00
N LEU A 23 9.82 -16.10 -5.59
CA LEU A 23 10.02 -15.99 -7.03
C LEU A 23 11.50 -15.81 -7.39
N THR A 24 11.94 -16.53 -8.42
CA THR A 24 13.25 -16.36 -9.06
C THR A 24 13.05 -15.85 -10.48
N TYR A 25 13.75 -14.78 -10.87
CA TYR A 25 13.76 -14.30 -12.25
C TYR A 25 14.85 -15.00 -13.06
N LYS A 26 14.47 -15.73 -14.12
CA LYS A 26 15.41 -16.42 -15.01
C LYS A 26 14.85 -16.47 -16.43
N ASN A 27 15.71 -16.28 -17.43
CA ASN A 27 15.34 -16.37 -18.86
C ASN A 27 14.14 -15.48 -19.24
N GLY A 28 14.09 -14.24 -18.74
CA GLY A 28 13.02 -13.29 -19.08
C GLY A 28 11.69 -13.49 -18.36
N LYS A 29 11.61 -14.40 -17.38
CA LYS A 29 10.37 -14.68 -16.64
C LYS A 29 10.61 -14.97 -15.17
N PHE A 30 9.60 -14.72 -14.34
CA PHE A 30 9.56 -15.19 -12.96
C PHE A 30 9.10 -16.65 -12.92
N THR A 31 9.75 -17.45 -12.08
CA THR A 31 9.37 -18.83 -11.76
C THR A 31 9.34 -19.01 -10.25
N LEU A 32 8.53 -19.94 -9.76
CA LEU A 32 8.52 -20.29 -8.33
C LEU A 32 9.91 -20.79 -7.90
N THR A 33 10.39 -20.29 -6.77
CA THR A 33 11.60 -20.80 -6.12
C THR A 33 11.26 -22.15 -5.47
N LYS A 34 12.06 -23.19 -5.78
CA LYS A 34 11.80 -24.55 -5.29
C LYS A 34 11.90 -24.69 -3.77
N HIS A 35 12.84 -23.95 -3.16
CA HIS A 35 13.07 -23.92 -1.72
C HIS A 35 13.19 -22.46 -1.28
N PRO A 36 12.06 -21.77 -1.06
CA PRO A 36 12.07 -20.43 -0.50
C PRO A 36 12.77 -20.44 0.87
N HIS A 37 13.46 -19.37 1.18
CA HIS A 37 14.10 -19.16 2.47
C HIS A 37 13.93 -17.72 2.91
N ILE A 38 13.99 -17.54 4.23
CA ILE A 38 13.85 -16.25 4.86
C ILE A 38 15.14 -15.44 4.67
N ILE A 39 14.98 -14.18 4.31
CA ILE A 39 16.06 -13.21 4.11
C ILE A 39 15.80 -12.03 5.03
N PHE A 40 16.85 -11.58 5.71
CA PHE A 40 16.84 -10.33 6.47
C PHE A 40 17.87 -9.38 5.88
N GLY A 41 17.63 -8.08 6.04
CA GLY A 41 18.62 -7.10 5.63
C GLY A 41 18.28 -5.70 6.08
N THR A 42 19.19 -4.78 5.75
CA THR A 42 19.09 -3.37 6.08
C THR A 42 19.36 -2.50 4.86
N GLY A 43 18.86 -1.27 4.88
CA GLY A 43 19.12 -0.25 3.86
C GLY A 43 19.02 1.15 4.44
N ASN A 44 19.33 2.18 3.66
CA ASN A 44 19.34 3.57 4.12
C ASN A 44 18.64 4.54 3.16
N SER A 45 17.81 4.00 2.27
CA SER A 45 17.02 4.75 1.29
C SER A 45 15.56 4.88 1.73
N ARG A 46 14.80 5.80 1.11
CA ARG A 46 13.36 5.97 1.34
C ARG A 46 12.63 4.62 1.22
N ASN A 47 12.03 4.17 2.31
CA ASN A 47 11.26 2.92 2.35
C ASN A 47 9.87 3.13 1.74
N ILE A 48 9.37 2.22 0.90
CA ILE A 48 8.03 2.25 0.26
C ILE A 48 7.26 0.95 0.59
N PRO A 49 5.92 0.97 0.63
CA PRO A 49 5.02 2.14 0.58
C PRO A 49 4.96 2.88 1.93
N ASP A 50 4.18 3.96 2.02
CA ASP A 50 3.89 4.61 3.31
C ASP A 50 2.71 3.95 4.04
N VAL A 51 1.65 3.61 3.31
CA VAL A 51 0.41 3.00 3.82
C VAL A 51 -0.12 1.99 2.80
N ALA A 52 -1.02 1.11 3.25
CA ALA A 52 -1.69 0.10 2.45
C ALA A 52 -3.22 0.19 2.55
N GLY A 53 -3.89 -0.50 1.65
CA GLY A 53 -5.34 -0.68 1.63
C GLY A 53 -5.70 -1.88 0.77
N ASN A 54 -6.98 -2.26 0.74
CA ASN A 54 -7.42 -3.41 -0.03
C ASN A 54 -7.12 -3.20 -1.53
N ALA A 55 -6.28 -4.08 -2.06
CA ALA A 55 -5.79 -4.11 -3.42
C ALA A 55 -5.99 -5.51 -4.04
N ASP A 56 -6.70 -6.41 -3.37
CA ASP A 56 -6.94 -7.75 -3.89
C ASP A 56 -8.07 -7.72 -4.92
N LEU A 57 -7.90 -8.42 -6.04
CA LEU A 57 -8.94 -8.62 -7.04
C LEU A 57 -10.02 -9.60 -6.59
N GLN A 58 -9.70 -10.53 -5.67
CA GLN A 58 -10.66 -11.52 -5.15
C GLN A 58 -11.65 -10.88 -4.16
N THR A 59 -11.21 -9.89 -3.39
CA THR A 59 -12.04 -9.06 -2.51
C THR A 59 -12.16 -7.63 -3.00
N GLY A 60 -12.13 -7.45 -4.33
CA GLY A 60 -11.98 -6.15 -4.97
C GLY A 60 -13.23 -5.28 -5.00
N TYR A 61 -13.19 -4.24 -5.83
CA TYR A 61 -14.22 -3.22 -5.94
C TYR A 61 -15.06 -3.43 -7.20
N ALA A 62 -16.37 -3.36 -7.05
CA ALA A 62 -17.29 -3.32 -8.18
C ALA A 62 -17.04 -2.04 -9.00
N THR A 63 -16.66 -2.21 -10.26
CA THR A 63 -16.27 -1.13 -11.16
C THR A 63 -17.13 -1.18 -12.41
N TYR A 64 -17.78 -0.06 -12.71
CA TYR A 64 -18.55 0.09 -13.93
C TYR A 64 -17.66 0.70 -15.02
N VAL A 65 -17.38 -0.07 -16.07
CA VAL A 65 -16.48 0.34 -17.15
C VAL A 65 -17.22 0.38 -18.47
N THR A 66 -17.17 1.54 -19.12
CA THR A 66 -17.60 1.74 -20.51
C THR A 66 -16.37 2.00 -21.37
N GLY A 67 -16.22 1.24 -22.45
CA GLY A 67 -15.11 1.42 -23.37
C GLY A 67 -15.17 0.48 -24.56
N LYS A 68 -14.18 0.56 -25.46
CA LYS A 68 -14.06 -0.41 -26.55
C LYS A 68 -13.33 -1.65 -26.05
N ASN A 69 -14.06 -2.66 -25.61
CA ASN A 69 -13.45 -3.90 -25.12
C ASN A 69 -13.01 -4.79 -26.29
N PRO A 70 -11.86 -5.49 -26.15
CA PRO A 70 -11.43 -6.46 -27.13
C PRO A 70 -12.37 -7.67 -27.11
N VAL A 71 -12.86 -8.06 -28.28
CA VAL A 71 -13.66 -9.26 -28.50
C VAL A 71 -13.01 -10.06 -29.63
N LEU A 72 -12.75 -11.33 -29.36
CA LEU A 72 -12.25 -12.27 -30.36
C LEU A 72 -13.40 -12.65 -31.31
N LYS A 73 -13.25 -12.29 -32.60
CA LYS A 73 -14.13 -12.75 -33.68
C LYS A 73 -13.29 -13.53 -34.68
N GLY A 74 -13.26 -14.86 -34.54
CA GLY A 74 -12.32 -15.72 -35.24
C GLY A 74 -10.87 -15.40 -34.82
N LYS A 75 -9.98 -15.15 -35.78
CA LYS A 75 -8.57 -14.79 -35.53
C LYS A 75 -8.32 -13.27 -35.35
N LYS A 76 -9.38 -12.45 -35.36
CA LYS A 76 -9.26 -10.98 -35.24
C LYS A 76 -9.71 -10.52 -33.86
N VAL A 77 -8.95 -9.59 -33.27
CA VAL A 77 -9.36 -8.85 -32.08
C VAL A 77 -10.08 -7.58 -32.54
N LEU A 78 -11.40 -7.52 -32.32
CA LEU A 78 -12.21 -6.33 -32.58
C LEU A 78 -12.37 -5.54 -31.29
N ARG A 79 -12.34 -4.21 -31.39
CA ARG A 79 -12.59 -3.31 -30.26
C ARG A 79 -14.00 -2.74 -30.38
N ILE A 80 -14.97 -3.37 -29.73
CA ILE A 80 -16.37 -2.95 -29.79
C ILE A 80 -16.77 -2.18 -28.53
N PRO A 81 -17.51 -1.07 -28.66
CA PRO A 81 -18.08 -0.39 -27.51
C PRO A 81 -18.89 -1.38 -26.68
N SER A 82 -18.61 -1.42 -25.39
CA SER A 82 -19.33 -2.24 -24.43
C SER A 82 -19.19 -1.65 -23.05
N THR A 83 -20.20 -1.94 -22.25
CA THR A 83 -20.31 -1.48 -20.87
C THR A 83 -20.55 -2.69 -20.00
N LYS A 84 -19.80 -2.79 -18.91
CA LYS A 84 -19.88 -3.94 -18.00
C LYS A 84 -19.49 -3.56 -16.58
N TRP A 85 -20.05 -4.32 -15.63
CA TRP A 85 -19.51 -4.42 -14.29
C TRP A 85 -18.35 -5.42 -14.27
N LEU A 86 -17.30 -5.12 -13.51
CA LEU A 86 -16.20 -6.02 -13.22
C LEU A 86 -15.73 -5.82 -11.78
N ILE A 87 -15.10 -6.83 -11.19
CA ILE A 87 -14.38 -6.67 -9.93
C ILE A 87 -12.95 -6.27 -10.26
N GLY A 88 -12.54 -5.10 -9.76
CA GLY A 88 -11.22 -4.51 -9.93
C GLY A 88 -10.43 -4.47 -8.63
N GLY A 89 -9.12 -4.31 -8.73
CA GLY A 89 -8.19 -4.36 -7.62
C GLY A 89 -6.83 -3.83 -8.04
N GLY A 90 -5.84 -4.03 -7.18
CA GLY A 90 -4.52 -3.43 -7.27
C GLY A 90 -4.46 -2.09 -6.54
N THR A 91 -3.23 -1.61 -6.32
CA THR A 91 -2.99 -0.32 -5.65
C THR A 91 -3.58 0.87 -6.44
N SER A 92 -3.91 0.68 -7.72
CA SER A 92 -4.71 1.63 -8.52
C SER A 92 -6.10 1.90 -7.94
N TYR A 93 -6.64 1.01 -7.11
CA TYR A 93 -7.88 1.23 -6.36
C TYR A 93 -7.61 1.76 -4.96
N THR A 94 -6.48 1.42 -4.36
CA THR A 94 -6.05 1.95 -3.06
C THR A 94 -5.76 3.45 -3.15
N SER A 95 -4.91 3.89 -4.07
CA SER A 95 -4.49 5.29 -4.21
C SER A 95 -5.65 6.32 -4.30
N PRO A 96 -6.70 6.14 -5.12
CA PRO A 96 -7.81 7.08 -5.16
C PRO A 96 -8.64 7.10 -3.87
N GLN A 97 -8.65 6.03 -3.07
CA GLN A 97 -9.31 6.05 -1.76
C GLN A 97 -8.56 6.96 -0.78
N MET A 98 -7.22 6.91 -0.75
CA MET A 98 -6.42 7.85 0.04
C MET A 98 -6.67 9.30 -0.41
N ALA A 99 -6.77 9.55 -1.72
CA ALA A 99 -7.09 10.87 -2.25
C ALA A 99 -8.49 11.34 -1.84
N GLY A 100 -9.50 10.45 -1.93
CA GLY A 100 -10.86 10.73 -1.51
C GLY A 100 -10.97 11.03 -0.02
N ALA A 101 -10.34 10.21 0.83
CA ALA A 101 -10.28 10.45 2.26
C ALA A 101 -9.58 11.78 2.58
N ASN A 102 -8.48 12.11 1.90
CA ASN A 102 -7.84 13.42 2.03
C ASN A 102 -8.78 14.56 1.66
N ALA A 103 -9.54 14.45 0.58
CA ALA A 103 -10.51 15.47 0.19
C ALA A 103 -11.59 15.65 1.27
N VAL A 104 -12.14 14.55 1.80
CA VAL A 104 -13.14 14.57 2.88
C VAL A 104 -12.57 15.23 4.13
N MET A 105 -11.39 14.82 4.59
CA MET A 105 -10.76 15.41 5.79
C MET A 105 -10.44 16.89 5.63
N ASN A 106 -10.20 17.37 4.40
CA ASN A 106 -9.99 18.79 4.12
C ASN A 106 -11.29 19.60 3.96
N SER A 107 -12.46 18.96 3.78
CA SER A 107 -13.71 19.62 3.37
C SER A 107 -14.29 20.66 4.34
N GLY A 108 -13.74 20.79 5.55
CA GLY A 108 -14.11 21.81 6.53
C GLY A 108 -12.95 22.62 7.10
N ARG A 109 -11.74 22.51 6.51
CA ARG A 109 -10.53 23.17 7.03
C ARG A 109 -10.27 24.48 6.31
N GLN A 110 -9.81 25.50 7.06
CA GLN A 110 -9.32 26.75 6.46
C GLN A 110 -7.96 26.57 5.78
N THR A 111 -7.14 25.64 6.27
CA THR A 111 -5.84 25.27 5.71
C THR A 111 -5.80 23.78 5.36
N PRO A 112 -5.27 23.41 4.18
CA PRO A 112 -5.19 22.01 3.80
C PRO A 112 -4.17 21.27 4.68
N ILE A 113 -4.43 19.99 4.95
CA ILE A 113 -3.51 19.10 5.68
C ILE A 113 -2.13 19.05 4.98
N GLY A 114 -2.10 19.10 3.65
CA GLY A 114 -0.88 19.14 2.86
C GLY A 114 -0.13 17.81 2.85
N PHE A 115 1.19 17.85 3.03
CA PHE A 115 2.06 16.68 2.97
C PHE A 115 1.93 15.83 4.23
N TRP A 116 1.29 14.65 4.11
CA TRP A 116 0.98 13.78 5.27
C TRP A 116 2.20 13.15 5.93
N ASN A 117 3.25 12.82 5.17
CA ASN A 117 4.27 11.86 5.64
C ASN A 117 4.86 12.22 7.01
N PRO A 118 5.32 13.46 7.28
CA PRO A 118 5.85 13.80 8.61
C PRO A 118 4.88 13.46 9.75
N GLN A 119 3.61 13.81 9.59
CA GLN A 119 2.57 13.60 10.59
C GLN A 119 2.19 12.13 10.74
N ILE A 120 1.99 11.38 9.64
CA ILE A 120 1.56 9.97 9.75
C ILE A 120 2.64 9.08 10.39
N TYR A 121 3.93 9.36 10.14
CA TYR A 121 5.00 8.61 10.80
C TYR A 121 5.18 9.01 12.27
N LYS A 122 4.78 10.22 12.65
CA LYS A 122 4.63 10.61 14.07
C LYS A 122 3.46 9.85 14.71
N PHE A 123 2.27 9.94 14.14
CA PHE A 123 1.04 9.31 14.67
C PHE A 123 1.17 7.78 14.77
N ALA A 124 1.91 7.14 13.87
CA ALA A 124 2.13 5.69 13.90
C ALA A 124 2.91 5.20 15.14
N GLN A 125 3.61 6.09 15.83
CA GLN A 125 4.38 5.77 17.03
C GLN A 125 3.63 6.07 18.34
N GLU A 126 2.43 6.64 18.24
CA GLU A 126 1.59 6.98 19.39
C GLU A 126 0.75 5.76 19.83
N SER A 127 0.39 5.69 21.12
CA SER A 127 -0.34 4.54 21.68
C SER A 127 -1.74 4.35 21.10
N ASP A 128 -2.34 5.43 20.60
CA ASP A 128 -3.63 5.50 19.91
C ASP A 128 -3.44 5.72 18.40
N SER A 129 -2.42 5.08 17.84
CA SER A 129 -2.10 5.13 16.40
C SER A 129 -3.33 4.88 15.53
N PRO A 130 -3.55 5.67 14.45
CA PRO A 130 -4.65 5.46 13.52
C PRO A 130 -4.39 4.31 12.52
N PHE A 131 -3.28 3.58 12.67
CA PHE A 131 -2.88 2.53 11.75
C PHE A 131 -3.08 1.14 12.35
N ASN A 132 -3.73 0.28 11.58
CA ASN A 132 -3.71 -1.15 11.83
C ASN A 132 -2.49 -1.74 11.12
N VAL A 133 -1.46 -2.04 11.91
CA VAL A 133 -0.18 -2.59 11.46
C VAL A 133 -0.40 -4.01 10.93
N LEU A 134 0.24 -4.32 9.79
CA LEU A 134 0.21 -5.63 9.15
C LEU A 134 1.61 -6.25 9.22
N ASP A 135 2.01 -6.72 10.41
CA ASP A 135 3.37 -7.19 10.71
C ASP A 135 3.52 -8.72 10.71
N ASP A 136 2.47 -9.47 10.37
CA ASP A 136 2.52 -10.92 10.35
C ASP A 136 3.53 -11.44 9.29
N ALA A 137 4.40 -12.34 9.74
CA ALA A 137 5.49 -12.85 8.94
C ALA A 137 5.05 -13.67 7.72
N ASP A 138 3.87 -14.29 7.80
CA ASP A 138 3.45 -15.33 6.86
C ASP A 138 2.27 -14.85 6.00
N ASN A 139 1.39 -14.02 6.58
CA ASN A 139 0.13 -13.58 5.99
C ASN A 139 0.16 -12.14 5.48
N ASN A 140 1.22 -11.37 5.73
CA ASN A 140 1.35 -9.98 5.28
C ASN A 140 2.57 -9.79 4.37
N ASN A 141 2.54 -10.36 3.17
CA ASN A 141 3.66 -10.28 2.22
C ASN A 141 3.25 -9.74 0.85
N ASN A 142 4.24 -9.28 0.06
CA ASN A 142 4.06 -8.82 -1.32
C ASN A 142 4.81 -9.71 -2.33
N LEU A 143 4.86 -11.02 -2.07
CA LEU A 143 5.62 -12.02 -2.83
C LEU A 143 7.15 -11.90 -2.74
N TYR A 144 7.66 -10.97 -1.93
CA TYR A 144 9.05 -10.91 -1.55
C TYR A 144 9.24 -10.39 -0.13
N TYR A 145 8.89 -9.13 0.14
CA TYR A 145 8.91 -8.61 1.51
C TYR A 145 7.72 -9.13 2.30
N THR A 146 7.94 -9.40 3.58
CA THR A 146 6.92 -9.85 4.52
C THR A 146 6.68 -8.80 5.60
N GLY A 147 5.68 -9.04 6.44
CA GLY A 147 5.56 -8.41 7.74
C GLY A 147 6.82 -8.63 8.57
N GLN A 148 7.07 -7.70 9.49
CA GLN A 148 8.18 -7.76 10.43
C GLN A 148 7.58 -7.83 11.84
N PRO A 149 7.40 -9.02 12.43
CA PRO A 149 6.69 -9.17 13.70
C PRO A 149 7.20 -8.21 14.78
N GLY A 150 6.28 -7.48 15.42
CA GLY A 150 6.56 -6.48 16.44
C GLY A 150 7.11 -5.15 15.93
N LYS A 151 7.13 -4.91 14.61
CA LYS A 151 7.55 -3.63 14.01
C LYS A 151 6.36 -2.85 13.49
N ILE A 152 6.43 -1.53 13.60
CA ILE A 152 5.39 -0.59 13.14
C ILE A 152 5.36 -0.54 11.60
N TYR A 153 6.53 -0.65 10.96
CA TYR A 153 6.70 -0.52 9.52
C TYR A 153 7.25 -1.81 8.88
N ASN A 154 6.78 -2.12 7.68
CA ASN A 154 7.44 -3.10 6.79
C ASN A 154 7.28 -2.74 5.30
N GLN A 155 8.07 -3.36 4.45
CA GLN A 155 8.16 -3.08 3.01
C GLN A 155 7.03 -3.72 2.20
N ALA A 156 6.21 -4.58 2.83
CA ALA A 156 5.03 -5.15 2.19
C ALA A 156 3.85 -4.17 2.23
N SER A 157 3.61 -3.53 3.39
CA SER A 157 2.41 -2.73 3.66
C SER A 157 2.64 -1.35 4.26
N GLY A 158 3.89 -0.92 4.42
CA GLY A 158 4.22 0.36 5.06
C GLY A 158 3.84 0.37 6.54
N LEU A 159 3.16 1.43 6.97
CA LEU A 159 2.55 1.55 8.30
C LEU A 159 1.29 0.69 8.48
N GLY A 160 0.83 0.00 7.42
CA GLY A 160 -0.38 -0.81 7.42
C GLY A 160 -1.60 -0.07 6.87
N THR A 161 -2.79 -0.47 7.33
CA THR A 161 -4.08 0.09 6.88
C THR A 161 -4.53 1.23 7.78
N ILE A 162 -5.35 2.14 7.25
CA ILE A 162 -5.73 3.38 7.94
C ILE A 162 -7.14 3.28 8.51
N ASN A 163 -7.31 3.63 9.78
CA ASN A 163 -8.58 4.06 10.32
C ASN A 163 -8.77 5.55 10.03
N PHE A 164 -9.53 5.90 8.98
CA PHE A 164 -9.67 7.28 8.55
C PHE A 164 -10.36 8.20 9.56
N THR A 165 -11.22 7.67 10.43
CA THR A 165 -11.84 8.46 11.51
C THR A 165 -10.80 8.86 12.55
N GLN A 166 -9.96 7.91 12.99
CA GLN A 166 -8.88 8.23 13.93
C GLN A 166 -7.85 9.15 13.29
N LEU A 167 -7.48 8.93 12.02
CA LEU A 167 -6.55 9.80 11.31
C LEU A 167 -7.10 11.24 11.18
N TYR A 168 -8.39 11.38 10.89
CA TYR A 168 -9.05 12.69 10.84
C TYR A 168 -8.95 13.42 12.19
N ASN A 169 -9.24 12.72 13.29
CA ASN A 169 -9.14 13.30 14.63
C ASN A 169 -7.70 13.74 14.93
N LYS A 170 -6.69 12.92 14.61
CA LYS A 170 -5.27 13.28 14.76
C LYS A 170 -4.92 14.59 14.04
N PHE A 171 -5.39 14.78 12.80
CA PHE A 171 -5.16 16.02 12.06
C PHE A 171 -5.99 17.22 12.55
N ALA A 172 -7.11 17.00 13.23
CA ALA A 172 -7.91 18.06 13.85
C ALA A 172 -7.26 18.55 15.14
N ASP A 173 -6.69 17.65 15.94
CA ASP A 173 -6.02 17.97 17.19
C ASP A 173 -4.73 18.78 16.98
N GLU A 174 -4.04 18.63 15.86
CA GLU A 174 -2.86 19.45 15.53
C GLU A 174 -3.18 20.92 15.18
N THR A 175 -4.46 21.27 14.99
CA THR A 175 -4.89 22.65 14.67
C THR A 175 -5.44 23.45 15.86
N ASN A 176 -5.54 22.83 17.02
CA ASN A 176 -5.91 23.49 18.29
C ASN A 176 -4.67 23.81 19.11
#